data_AF-A0A7X0G7H1-F1
#
_entry.id   AF-A0A7X0G7H1-F1
#
_cell.length_a   1.000
_cell.length_b   1.000
_cell.length_c   1.000
_cell.angle_alpha   90.00
_cell.angle_beta   90.00
_cell.angle_gamma   90.00
#
_symmetry.space_group_name_H-M   'P 1'
#
loop_
_entity.id
_entity.type
_entity.pdbx_description
1 polymer ?
#
loop_
_entity_poly.entity_id
_entity_poly.type
_entity_poly.pdbx_seq_one_letter_code
_entity_poly.pdbx_strand_id
1 'polypeptide(L)'
;MNESSGRSIGIAVNWGRSVVEQRRPDAALEHINFLRGGDLLGGFVLSGCARVDTRYGAAWADVCSSRTRTGRHAGPYVESVAGLDALETSSLLTVDRMEECLRAAGLASGKNFRGIKVAAPPHAMVEQRVAVISKTLELARRGERQDARSGTSN
;
A
#
# COMPACT_ATOMS: atom_id res chain seq x y z
N MET A 1 20.85 0.47 -17.27
CA MET A 1 20.71 -0.72 -18.14
C MET A 1 21.81 -1.69 -17.76
N ASN A 2 21.51 -2.96 -17.54
CA ASN A 2 22.51 -3.97 -17.27
C ASN A 2 23.24 -4.30 -18.57
N GLU A 3 24.55 -4.05 -18.62
CA GLU A 3 25.34 -4.15 -19.86
C GLU A 3 25.47 -5.58 -20.39
N SER A 4 25.47 -6.59 -19.51
CA SER A 4 25.63 -7.99 -19.91
C SER A 4 24.35 -8.62 -20.47
N SER A 5 23.18 -8.13 -20.07
CA SER A 5 21.88 -8.67 -20.48
C SER A 5 21.04 -7.72 -21.35
N GLY A 6 21.44 -6.45 -21.45
CA GLY A 6 20.67 -5.39 -22.11
C GLY A 6 19.34 -5.05 -21.42
N ARG A 7 19.08 -5.57 -20.20
CA ARG A 7 17.81 -5.39 -19.49
C ARG A 7 17.89 -4.24 -18.49
N SER A 8 16.79 -3.54 -18.28
CA SER A 8 16.65 -2.62 -17.15
C SER A 8 16.39 -3.39 -15.86
N ILE A 9 16.99 -2.94 -14.77
CA ILE A 9 16.73 -3.42 -13.41
C ILE A 9 16.16 -2.22 -12.65
N GLY A 10 15.05 -2.44 -11.93
CA GLY A 10 14.43 -1.45 -11.08
C GLY A 10 14.31 -1.95 -9.64
N ILE A 11 14.21 -1.01 -8.72
CA ILE A 11 14.01 -1.23 -7.29
C ILE A 11 12.54 -0.99 -6.98
N ALA A 12 11.95 -1.91 -6.22
CA ALA A 12 10.61 -1.74 -5.69
C ALA A 12 10.64 -1.21 -4.26
N VAL A 13 9.88 -0.15 -3.98
CA VAL A 13 9.73 0.36 -2.62
C VAL A 13 8.61 -0.40 -1.91
N ASN A 14 8.89 -0.93 -0.73
CA ASN A 14 7.87 -1.39 0.21
C ASN A 14 7.61 -0.26 1.22
N TRP A 15 6.36 0.23 1.28
CA TRP A 15 6.00 1.35 2.16
C TRP A 15 6.26 1.04 3.63
N GLY A 16 5.74 -0.10 4.12
CA GLY A 16 5.85 -0.48 5.52
C GLY A 16 7.30 -0.66 5.96
N ARG A 17 8.14 -1.29 5.13
CA ARG A 17 9.57 -1.46 5.41
C ARG A 17 10.29 -0.11 5.54
N SER A 18 10.03 0.82 4.62
CA SER A 18 10.61 2.17 4.67
C SER A 18 10.27 2.90 5.97
N VAL A 19 9.00 2.82 6.37
CA VAL A 19 8.50 3.49 7.59
C VAL A 19 9.00 2.82 8.87
N VAL A 20 9.11 1.49 8.88
CA VAL A 20 9.62 0.71 10.02
C VAL A 20 11.09 0.98 10.28
N GLU A 21 11.92 1.00 9.23
CA GLU A 21 13.36 1.23 9.34
C GLU A 21 13.68 2.65 9.83
N GLN A 22 12.96 3.65 9.32
CA GLN A 22 13.20 5.06 9.68
C GLN A 22 12.33 5.54 10.84
N ARG A 23 11.43 4.69 11.35
CA ARG A 23 10.47 4.99 12.42
C ARG A 23 9.64 6.27 12.20
N ARG A 24 9.34 6.59 10.93
CA ARG A 24 8.55 7.76 10.54
C ARG A 24 7.79 7.52 9.23
N PRO A 25 6.53 7.97 9.12
CA PRO A 25 5.70 7.73 7.93
C PRO A 25 6.27 8.32 6.62
N ASP A 26 7.00 9.42 6.70
CA ASP A 26 7.43 10.19 5.53
C ASP A 26 8.58 9.51 4.76
N ALA A 27 9.25 8.54 5.39
CA ALA A 27 10.38 7.83 4.81
C ALA A 27 10.04 7.11 3.49
N ALA A 28 8.83 6.57 3.36
CA ALA A 28 8.42 5.91 2.13
C ALA A 28 8.38 6.88 0.94
N LEU A 29 7.87 8.09 1.15
CA LEU A 29 7.80 9.13 0.11
C LEU A 29 9.20 9.57 -0.31
N GLU A 30 10.11 9.75 0.65
CA GLU A 30 11.51 10.08 0.37
C GLU A 30 12.21 8.99 -0.45
N HIS A 31 12.03 7.71 -0.10
CA HIS A 31 12.60 6.60 -0.87
C HIS A 31 12.03 6.53 -2.30
N ILE A 32 10.72 6.78 -2.46
CA ILE A 32 10.08 6.86 -3.79
C ILE A 32 10.70 7.98 -4.60
N ASN A 33 10.80 9.20 -4.06
CA ASN A 33 11.34 10.36 -4.74
C ASN A 33 12.81 10.19 -5.11
N PHE A 34 13.60 9.59 -4.21
CA PHE A 34 15.01 9.28 -4.46
C PHE A 34 15.18 8.33 -5.66
N LEU A 35 14.45 7.20 -5.68
CA LEU A 35 14.54 6.22 -6.77
C LEU A 35 13.94 6.75 -8.08
N ARG A 36 12.91 7.59 -8.00
CA ARG A 36 12.34 8.31 -9.14
C ARG A 36 13.35 9.26 -9.78
N GLY A 37 14.04 10.07 -8.97
CA GLY A 37 15.06 10.99 -9.46
C GLY A 37 16.22 10.31 -10.17
N GLY A 38 16.50 9.05 -9.83
CA GLY A 38 17.52 8.22 -10.47
C GLY A 38 17.04 7.31 -11.60
N ASP A 39 15.76 7.35 -12.01
CA ASP A 39 15.16 6.41 -12.96
C ASP A 39 15.32 4.92 -12.56
N LEU A 40 15.31 4.65 -11.25
CA LEU A 40 15.49 3.31 -10.67
C LEU A 40 14.19 2.75 -10.09
N LEU A 41 13.11 3.53 -10.00
CA LEU A 41 11.86 3.05 -9.41
C LEU A 41 11.14 2.09 -10.35
N GLY A 42 11.20 0.78 -10.05
CA GLY A 42 10.55 -0.29 -10.81
C GLY A 42 9.17 -0.69 -10.28
N GLY A 43 8.84 -0.33 -9.04
CA GLY A 43 7.53 -0.64 -8.47
C GLY A 43 7.32 -0.13 -7.06
N PHE A 44 6.10 -0.28 -6.56
CA PHE A 44 5.71 0.16 -5.22
C PHE A 44 4.72 -0.82 -4.60
N VAL A 45 4.99 -1.23 -3.36
CA VAL A 45 4.14 -2.12 -2.57
C VAL A 45 3.61 -1.38 -1.36
N LEU A 46 2.29 -1.28 -1.28
CA LEU A 46 1.56 -0.77 -0.13
C LEU A 46 1.51 -1.83 0.96
N SER A 47 2.07 -1.53 2.12
CA SER A 47 1.92 -2.31 3.35
C SER A 47 1.87 -1.36 4.55
N GLY A 48 0.99 -1.60 5.52
CA GLY A 48 0.87 -0.73 6.69
C GLY A 48 1.72 -1.21 7.87
N CYS A 49 1.98 -0.28 8.79
CA CYS A 49 2.50 -0.55 10.12
C CYS A 49 1.86 0.43 11.13
N ALA A 50 2.03 0.19 12.43
CA ALA A 50 1.52 1.04 13.51
C ALA A 50 2.61 1.32 14.54
N ARG A 51 2.50 2.39 15.33
CA ARG A 51 3.44 2.70 16.43
C ARG A 51 3.15 1.90 17.72
N VAL A 52 2.01 1.22 17.75
CA VAL A 52 1.47 0.47 18.88
C VAL A 52 1.18 -0.96 18.43
N ASP A 53 1.04 -1.86 19.40
CA ASP A 53 0.56 -3.22 19.11
C ASP A 53 -0.87 -3.17 18.57
N THR A 54 -1.14 -4.02 17.59
CA THR A 54 -2.44 -4.14 16.91
C THR A 54 -2.87 -5.59 16.87
N ARG A 55 -4.12 -5.84 16.46
CA ARG A 55 -4.58 -7.22 16.21
C ARG A 55 -3.84 -7.94 15.07
N TYR A 56 -3.07 -7.22 14.26
CA TYR A 56 -2.28 -7.78 13.16
C TYR A 56 -0.84 -8.13 13.57
N GLY A 57 -0.34 -7.53 14.65
CA GLY A 57 1.01 -7.79 15.17
C GLY A 57 1.54 -6.65 16.03
N ALA A 58 2.77 -6.82 16.49
CA ALA A 58 3.46 -5.87 17.37
C ALA A 58 3.69 -4.50 16.71
N ALA A 59 3.94 -3.49 17.54
CA ALA A 59 4.36 -2.16 17.10
C ALA A 59 5.51 -2.26 16.09
N TRP A 60 5.39 -1.52 15.00
CA TRP A 60 6.36 -1.48 13.88
C TRP A 60 6.52 -2.80 13.13
N ALA A 61 5.58 -3.74 13.25
CA ALA A 61 5.53 -4.88 12.35
C ALA A 61 4.97 -4.45 10.96
N ASP A 62 5.62 -4.90 9.90
CA ASP A 62 5.19 -4.75 8.50
C ASP A 62 4.05 -5.75 8.18
N VAL A 63 2.91 -5.62 8.85
CA VAL A 63 1.82 -6.61 8.81
C VAL A 63 0.42 -6.00 8.80
N CYS A 64 0.30 -4.68 8.79
CA CYS A 64 -0.99 -4.03 9.00
C CYS A 64 -1.70 -3.73 7.66
N SER A 65 -2.90 -4.27 7.49
CA SER A 65 -3.85 -3.91 6.43
C SER A 65 -4.50 -2.58 6.80
N SER A 66 -4.25 -1.55 5.99
CA SER A 66 -4.67 -0.16 6.20
C SER A 66 -6.20 0.03 6.16
N ARG A 67 -6.74 0.90 7.03
CA ARG A 67 -7.49 2.12 6.62
C ARG A 67 -7.96 2.95 7.82
N THR A 68 -7.40 4.14 7.92
CA THR A 68 -8.10 5.32 8.44
C THR A 68 -8.01 6.40 7.36
N ARG A 69 -9.14 7.01 6.97
CA ARG A 69 -9.12 8.25 6.20
C ARG A 69 -9.05 9.40 7.19
N THR A 70 -7.98 10.18 7.13
CA THR A 70 -7.79 11.36 7.96
C THR A 70 -8.49 12.57 7.33
N GLY A 71 -9.05 13.49 8.14
CA GLY A 71 -9.60 14.77 7.66
C GLY A 71 -11.12 14.83 7.41
N ARG A 72 -11.56 15.88 6.69
CA ARG A 72 -12.98 16.31 6.52
C ARG A 72 -13.89 15.30 5.81
N HIS A 73 -13.32 14.21 5.29
CA HIS A 73 -14.04 13.09 4.70
C HIS A 73 -13.90 11.79 5.52
N ALA A 74 -13.47 11.84 6.77
CA ALA A 74 -13.47 10.71 7.70
C ALA A 74 -14.91 10.24 8.01
N GLY A 75 -15.56 9.59 7.05
CA GLY A 75 -16.80 8.85 7.28
C GLY A 75 -16.48 7.51 7.96
N PRO A 76 -17.34 7.02 8.86
CA PRO A 76 -17.14 5.82 9.68
C PRO A 76 -17.31 4.52 8.88
N TYR A 77 -16.78 4.44 7.65
CA TYR A 77 -16.90 3.25 6.82
C TYR A 77 -15.84 2.22 7.23
N VAL A 78 -16.08 1.58 8.37
CA VAL A 78 -15.52 0.28 8.72
C VAL A 78 -16.36 -0.77 8.00
N GLU A 79 -15.89 -1.19 6.83
CA GLU A 79 -16.49 -2.34 6.17
C GLU A 79 -16.03 -3.60 6.89
N SER A 80 -16.93 -4.21 7.67
CA SER A 80 -16.69 -5.53 8.25
C SER A 80 -16.65 -6.56 7.12
N VAL A 81 -15.58 -7.33 7.06
CA VAL A 81 -15.42 -8.44 6.11
C VAL A 81 -15.47 -9.73 6.91
N ALA A 82 -16.52 -10.52 6.73
CA ALA A 82 -16.73 -11.79 7.46
C ALA A 82 -16.60 -11.66 8.99
N GLY A 83 -17.13 -10.58 9.56
CA GLY A 83 -17.09 -10.31 11.01
C GLY A 83 -15.76 -9.76 11.52
N LEU A 84 -14.77 -9.54 10.64
CA LEU A 84 -13.56 -8.81 10.95
C LEU A 84 -13.69 -7.36 10.50
N ASP A 85 -13.39 -6.42 11.38
CA ASP A 85 -13.03 -5.09 10.93
C ASP A 85 -11.79 -5.26 10.04
N ALA A 86 -11.94 -5.06 8.73
CA ALA A 86 -10.84 -5.28 7.80
C ALA A 86 -9.71 -4.23 7.96
N LEU A 87 -9.99 -3.15 8.68
CA LEU A 87 -9.23 -1.91 8.69
C LEU A 87 -8.64 -1.64 10.08
N GLU A 88 -7.32 -1.53 10.17
CA GLU A 88 -6.63 -1.15 11.41
C GLU A 88 -6.57 0.37 11.55
N THR A 89 -7.23 0.90 12.58
CA THR A 89 -7.35 2.34 12.79
C THR A 89 -6.03 2.99 13.20
N SER A 90 -5.14 2.23 13.84
CA SER A 90 -3.82 2.66 14.29
C SER A 90 -2.76 2.64 13.18
N SER A 91 -3.14 2.28 11.95
CA SER A 91 -2.23 2.23 10.81
C SER A 91 -1.68 3.61 10.49
N LEU A 92 -0.35 3.70 10.33
CA LEU A 92 0.32 4.89 9.83
C LEU A 92 0.11 5.11 8.33
N LEU A 93 -0.27 4.05 7.60
CA LEU A 93 -0.61 4.11 6.19
C LEU A 93 -2.04 4.64 6.04
N THR A 94 -2.20 5.96 6.01
CA THR A 94 -3.49 6.61 5.75
C THR A 94 -3.78 6.65 4.26
N VAL A 95 -5.05 6.88 3.89
CA VAL A 95 -5.44 7.07 2.48
C VAL A 95 -4.65 8.20 1.82
N ASP A 96 -4.49 9.33 2.52
CA ASP A 96 -3.76 10.49 1.99
C ASP A 96 -2.30 10.13 1.67
N ARG A 97 -1.65 9.35 2.54
CA ARG A 97 -0.27 8.88 2.30
C ARG A 97 -0.19 7.87 1.17
N MET A 98 -1.21 7.01 1.02
CA MET A 98 -1.29 6.11 -0.13
C MET A 98 -1.37 6.90 -1.43
N GLU A 99 -2.27 7.89 -1.51
CA GLU A 99 -2.44 8.74 -2.69
C GLU A 99 -1.19 9.56 -3.00
N GLU A 100 -0.56 10.13 -1.98
CA GLU A 100 0.70 10.86 -2.10
C GLU A 100 1.82 9.97 -2.66
N CYS A 101 2.03 8.79 -2.07
CA CYS A 101 3.04 7.85 -2.54
C CYS A 101 2.74 7.33 -3.95
N LEU A 102 1.48 7.04 -4.28
CA LEU A 102 1.08 6.59 -5.61
C LEU A 102 1.31 7.67 -6.67
N ARG A 103 1.01 8.93 -6.34
CA ARG A 103 1.25 10.08 -7.22
C ARG A 103 2.74 10.33 -7.43
N ALA A 104 3.52 10.32 -6.34
CA ALA A 104 4.97 10.47 -6.39
C ALA A 104 5.64 9.34 -7.18
N ALA A 105 5.19 8.10 -6.96
CA ALA A 105 5.64 6.93 -7.69
C ALA A 105 5.20 6.94 -9.15
N GLY A 106 4.24 7.80 -9.53
CA GLY A 106 3.71 8.10 -10.86
C GLY A 106 3.59 6.89 -11.78
N LEU A 107 3.11 5.79 -11.23
CA LEU A 107 3.04 4.47 -11.86
C LEU A 107 1.88 4.38 -12.86
N ALA A 108 1.41 5.50 -13.40
CA ALA A 108 0.34 5.57 -14.41
C ALA A 108 0.80 5.03 -15.77
N SER A 109 2.11 5.10 -16.05
CA SER A 109 2.74 4.48 -17.23
C SER A 109 3.06 3.01 -16.90
N GLY A 110 2.32 2.07 -17.49
CA GLY A 110 2.29 0.63 -17.17
C GLY A 110 3.59 -0.20 -17.27
N LYS A 111 4.76 0.41 -17.16
CA LYS A 111 6.07 -0.26 -17.03
C LYS A 111 6.39 -0.69 -15.60
N ASN A 112 5.78 -0.07 -14.60
CA ASN A 112 6.08 -0.30 -13.20
C ASN A 112 4.94 -1.03 -12.51
N PHE A 113 5.27 -1.95 -11.60
CA PHE A 113 4.24 -2.72 -10.90
C PHE A 113 3.76 -2.03 -9.62
N ARG A 114 2.49 -2.23 -9.31
CA ARG A 114 1.86 -1.83 -8.05
C ARG A 114 1.49 -3.10 -7.28
N GLY A 115 1.81 -3.14 -6.00
CA GLY A 115 1.48 -4.24 -5.11
C GLY A 115 0.76 -3.76 -3.88
N ILE A 116 -0.03 -4.64 -3.28
CA ILE A 116 -0.58 -4.46 -1.95
C ILE A 116 -0.29 -5.72 -1.14
N LYS A 117 0.26 -5.54 0.06
CA LYS A 117 0.43 -6.62 1.02
C LYS A 117 -0.90 -6.83 1.74
N VAL A 118 -1.34 -8.07 1.78
CA VAL A 118 -2.58 -8.44 2.47
C VAL A 118 -2.22 -9.28 3.67
N ALA A 119 -2.71 -8.87 4.84
CA ALA A 119 -2.58 -9.63 6.07
C ALA A 119 -3.94 -9.81 6.74
N ALA A 120 -4.14 -10.97 7.31
CA ALA A 120 -5.24 -11.26 8.23
C ALA A 120 -4.67 -11.42 9.65
N PRO A 121 -5.46 -11.17 10.70
CA PRO A 121 -5.01 -11.36 12.07
C PRO A 121 -4.44 -12.77 12.32
N PRO A 122 -3.48 -12.96 13.24
CA PRO A 122 -2.85 -14.25 13.50
C PRO A 122 -3.85 -15.37 13.81
N HIS A 123 -4.95 -15.04 14.48
CA HIS A 123 -5.99 -15.99 14.88
C HIS A 123 -7.19 -16.06 13.92
N ALA A 124 -7.08 -15.47 12.72
CA ALA A 124 -8.15 -15.54 11.73
C ALA A 124 -8.29 -16.97 11.16
N MET A 125 -9.55 -17.40 11.03
CA MET A 125 -9.96 -18.64 10.36
C MET A 125 -9.65 -18.59 8.86
N VAL A 126 -9.64 -19.74 8.19
CA VAL A 126 -9.35 -19.82 6.74
C VAL A 126 -10.34 -18.98 5.93
N GLU A 127 -11.62 -19.07 6.24
CA GLU A 127 -12.71 -18.35 5.56
C GLU A 127 -12.52 -16.83 5.70
N GLN A 128 -12.10 -16.39 6.89
CA GLN A 128 -11.78 -15.00 7.18
C GLN A 128 -10.57 -14.51 6.37
N ARG A 129 -9.51 -15.31 6.29
CA ARG A 129 -8.32 -15.00 5.49
C ARG A 129 -8.66 -14.86 4.01
N VAL A 130 -9.44 -15.80 3.46
CA VAL A 130 -9.92 -15.75 2.08
C VAL A 130 -10.79 -14.52 1.84
N ALA A 131 -11.70 -14.20 2.76
CA ALA A 131 -12.56 -13.02 2.65
C ALA A 131 -11.76 -11.71 2.59
N VAL A 132 -10.72 -11.57 3.44
CA VAL A 132 -9.81 -10.41 3.42
C VAL A 132 -9.06 -10.30 2.09
N ILE A 133 -8.54 -11.42 1.55
CA ILE A 133 -7.86 -11.44 0.25
C ILE A 133 -8.83 -11.04 -0.88
N SER A 134 -10.00 -11.68 -0.97
CA SER A 134 -10.99 -11.42 -2.01
C SER A 134 -11.44 -9.95 -1.99
N LYS A 135 -11.69 -9.38 -0.81
CA LYS A 135 -12.09 -7.98 -0.69
C LYS A 135 -10.97 -7.03 -1.12
N THR A 136 -9.73 -7.31 -0.73
CA THR A 136 -8.58 -6.49 -1.12
C THR A 136 -8.38 -6.50 -2.62
N LEU A 137 -8.50 -7.67 -3.26
CA LEU A 137 -8.45 -7.81 -4.72
C LEU A 137 -9.60 -7.06 -5.42
N GLU A 138 -10.81 -7.11 -4.87
CA GLU A 138 -11.95 -6.36 -5.40
C GLU A 138 -11.67 -4.85 -5.40
N LEU A 139 -11.16 -4.31 -4.29
CA LEU A 139 -10.82 -2.89 -4.15
C LEU A 139 -9.68 -2.48 -5.10
N ALA A 140 -8.62 -3.29 -5.20
CA ALA A 140 -7.52 -3.06 -6.14
C ALA A 140 -8.01 -2.98 -7.60
N ARG A 141 -8.85 -3.94 -8.01
CA ARG A 141 -9.43 -3.97 -9.37
C ARG A 141 -10.40 -2.83 -9.66
N ARG A 142 -11.10 -2.30 -8.64
CA ARG A 142 -11.96 -1.11 -8.79
C ARG A 142 -11.13 0.14 -9.08
N GLY A 143 -9.99 0.31 -8.38
CA GLY A 143 -9.06 1.41 -8.61
C GLY A 143 -8.49 1.42 -10.03
N GLU A 144 -8.08 0.26 -10.55
CA GLU A 144 -7.59 0.11 -11.93
C GLU A 144 -8.59 0.58 -12.98
N ARG A 145 -9.89 0.28 -12.79
CA ARG A 145 -10.96 0.70 -13.71
C ARG A 145 -11.26 2.19 -13.65
N GLN A 146 -11.05 2.84 -12.51
CA GLN A 146 -11.22 4.30 -12.38
C GLN A 146 -10.05 5.03 -13.06
N ASP A 147 -8.81 4.60 -12.83
CA ASP A 147 -7.61 5.14 -13.49
C ASP A 147 -7.73 5.08 -15.03
N ALA A 148 -8.22 3.96 -15.56
CA ALA A 148 -8.41 3.77 -17.01
C ALA A 148 -9.46 4.71 -17.64
N ARG A 149 -10.51 5.08 -16.88
CA ARG A 149 -11.56 6.00 -17.34
C ARG A 149 -11.13 7.47 -17.26
N SER A 150 -10.28 7.83 -16.30
CA SER A 150 -9.71 9.18 -16.21
C SER A 150 -8.63 9.46 -17.25
N GLY A 151 -8.00 8.44 -17.82
CA GLY A 151 -6.98 8.57 -18.86
C GLY A 151 -7.51 8.78 -20.28
N THR A 152 -8.83 8.74 -20.50
CA THR A 152 -9.47 8.93 -21.83
C THR A 152 -10.01 10.34 -22.06
N SER A 153 -9.77 11.27 -21.13
CA SER A 153 -10.09 12.69 -21.29
C SER A 153 -8.81 13.51 -21.44
N ASN A 154 -8.22 13.46 -22.64
CA ASN A 154 -7.39 14.53 -23.19
C ASN A 154 -7.30 14.37 -24.71
#